data_AF-A0A1Q6UF09-F1
#
_entry.id   AF-A0A1Q6UF09-F1
#
_cell.length_a   1.000
_cell.length_b   1.000
_cell.length_c   1.000
_cell.angle_alpha   90.00
_cell.angle_beta   90.00
_cell.angle_gamma   90.00
#
_symmetry.space_group_name_H-M   'P 1'
#
loop_
_entity.id
_entity.type
_entity.pdbx_description
1 polymer ?
#
loop_
_entity_poly.entity_id
_entity_poly.type
_entity_poly.pdbx_seq_one_letter_code
_entity_poly.pdbx_strand_id
1 'polypeptide(L)'
;MSYLEELLPEFKKGAKIRRKDWRDGKYIKLSGVYAKDEYGDVYFIEPNEITADDWELYEEPIDWQYIIDHKCPCWFWDYDFSYKVMRFLRNIEIDLNRPFLDENHSYWKNCRPVRRDEVTFYEDRKDDKQKS
;
A
#
# COMPACT_ATOMS: atom_id res chain seq x y z
N MET A 1 5.30 4.50 15.23
CA MET A 1 6.64 4.20 15.76
C MET A 1 6.47 3.20 16.89
N SER A 2 7.27 2.17 16.86
CA SER A 2 7.17 0.96 17.67
C SER A 2 8.57 0.43 17.94
N TYR A 3 8.68 -0.42 18.96
CA TYR A 3 9.88 -1.22 19.14
C TYR A 3 9.93 -2.34 18.10
N LEU A 4 11.15 -2.82 17.79
CA LEU A 4 11.34 -3.92 16.84
C LEU A 4 10.52 -5.15 17.26
N GLU A 5 10.49 -5.49 18.56
CA GLU A 5 9.78 -6.67 19.07
C GLU A 5 8.28 -6.65 18.77
N GLU A 6 7.67 -5.46 18.75
CA GLU A 6 6.26 -5.27 18.45
C GLU A 6 5.95 -5.55 16.98
N LEU A 7 6.90 -5.29 16.08
CA LEU A 7 6.76 -5.51 14.65
C LEU A 7 7.20 -6.91 14.20
N LEU A 8 7.94 -7.65 15.04
CA LEU A 8 8.42 -9.00 14.72
C LEU A 8 7.34 -9.96 14.19
N PRO A 9 6.10 -9.99 14.74
CA PRO A 9 5.05 -10.86 14.21
C PRO A 9 4.72 -10.58 12.74
N GLU A 10 4.60 -9.32 12.37
CA GLU A 10 4.31 -8.91 10.98
C GLU A 10 5.54 -9.05 10.10
N PHE A 11 6.72 -8.68 10.60
CA PHE A 11 7.99 -8.86 9.90
C PHE A 11 8.24 -10.33 9.51
N LYS A 12 7.92 -11.27 10.42
CA LYS A 12 7.99 -12.73 10.16
C LYS A 12 6.99 -13.21 9.10
N LYS A 13 5.86 -12.52 8.91
CA LYS A 13 4.90 -12.78 7.82
C LYS A 13 5.37 -12.19 6.48
N GLY A 14 6.53 -11.53 6.44
CA GLY A 14 7.09 -10.91 5.25
C GLY A 14 6.76 -9.43 5.10
N ALA A 15 6.21 -8.78 6.14
CA ALA A 15 6.05 -7.33 6.12
C ALA A 15 7.42 -6.65 6.00
N LYS A 16 7.44 -5.50 5.31
CA LYS A 16 8.61 -4.64 5.23
C LYS A 16 8.60 -3.71 6.44
N ILE A 17 9.76 -3.49 7.04
CA ILE A 17 9.92 -2.53 8.15
C ILE A 17 11.09 -1.59 7.85
N ARG A 18 11.06 -0.41 8.47
CA ARG A 18 12.15 0.57 8.40
C ARG A 18 12.26 1.33 9.70
N ARG A 19 13.39 2.00 9.91
CA ARG A 19 13.50 3.06 10.91
C ARG A 19 13.12 4.40 10.30
N LYS A 20 12.61 5.30 11.12
CA LYS A 20 12.13 6.62 10.70
C LYS A 20 13.25 7.50 10.14
N ASP A 21 14.45 7.40 10.69
CA ASP A 21 15.63 8.16 10.28
C ASP A 21 16.26 7.71 8.96
N TRP A 22 15.82 6.57 8.41
CA TRP A 22 16.31 6.07 7.14
C TRP A 22 15.89 6.93 5.95
N ARG A 23 16.64 6.84 4.85
CA ARG A 23 16.27 7.49 3.58
C ARG A 23 14.98 6.91 3.01
N ASP A 24 14.27 7.70 2.21
CA ASP A 24 13.11 7.22 1.48
C ASP A 24 13.44 6.03 0.59
N GLY A 25 12.55 5.04 0.59
CA GLY A 25 12.75 3.80 -0.14
C GLY A 25 13.60 2.74 0.58
N LYS A 26 14.29 3.08 1.68
CA LYS A 26 15.07 2.10 2.45
C LYS A 26 14.15 1.32 3.39
N TYR A 27 14.24 0.00 3.33
CA TYR A 27 13.50 -0.92 4.17
C TYR A 27 14.24 -2.25 4.29
N ILE A 28 13.83 -3.05 5.26
CA ILE A 28 14.24 -4.45 5.37
C ILE A 28 13.03 -5.36 5.33
N LYS A 29 13.20 -6.58 4.81
CA LYS A 29 12.21 -7.65 4.82
C LYS A 29 12.87 -8.97 5.14
N LEU A 30 12.11 -9.89 5.73
CA LEU A 30 12.59 -11.24 5.96
C LEU A 30 12.61 -12.03 4.64
N SER A 31 13.73 -12.70 4.35
CA SER A 31 13.88 -13.60 3.21
C SER A 31 14.64 -14.85 3.65
N GLY A 32 13.89 -15.94 3.90
CA GLY A 32 14.44 -17.12 4.55
C GLY A 32 14.77 -16.83 6.02
N VAL A 33 16.02 -17.08 6.42
CA VAL A 33 16.51 -16.84 7.79
C VAL A 33 17.15 -15.46 7.99
N TYR A 34 17.33 -14.70 6.90
CA TYR A 34 18.03 -13.42 6.94
C TYR A 34 17.07 -12.26 6.67
N ALA A 35 17.30 -11.14 7.35
CA ALA A 35 16.79 -9.86 6.92
C ALA A 35 17.56 -9.42 5.67
N LYS A 36 16.85 -8.89 4.68
CA LYS A 36 17.42 -8.32 3.47
C LYS A 36 16.94 -6.89 3.28
N ASP A 37 17.83 -6.04 2.77
CA ASP A 37 17.50 -4.66 2.41
C ASP A 37 16.74 -4.56 1.07
N GLU A 38 16.52 -3.32 0.61
CA GLU A 38 15.85 -3.02 -0.65
C GLU A 38 16.58 -3.54 -1.91
N TYR A 39 17.88 -3.79 -1.82
CA TYR A 39 18.71 -4.32 -2.90
C TYR A 39 18.82 -5.86 -2.88
N GLY A 40 18.36 -6.48 -1.78
CA GLY A 40 18.41 -7.93 -1.59
C GLY A 40 19.70 -8.41 -0.91
N ASP A 41 20.49 -7.49 -0.39
CA ASP A 41 21.68 -7.76 0.40
C ASP A 41 21.29 -8.08 1.84
N VAL A 42 22.11 -8.90 2.51
CA VAL A 42 21.84 -9.29 3.90
C VAL A 42 22.02 -8.07 4.80
N TYR A 43 20.97 -7.75 5.55
CA TYR A 43 20.99 -6.67 6.53
C TYR A 43 21.19 -7.25 7.94
N PHE A 44 22.22 -6.78 8.63
CA PHE A 44 22.44 -7.10 10.03
C PHE A 44 21.92 -5.96 10.89
N ILE A 45 20.94 -6.27 11.75
CA ILE A 45 20.42 -5.30 12.71
C ILE A 45 21.50 -5.05 13.76
N GLU A 46 21.96 -3.81 13.86
CA GLU A 46 22.99 -3.44 14.82
C GLU A 46 22.44 -3.44 16.26
N PRO A 47 23.27 -3.65 17.29
CA PRO A 47 22.80 -3.72 18.68
C PRO A 47 22.02 -2.49 19.16
N ASN A 48 22.36 -1.30 18.68
CA ASN A 48 21.65 -0.04 18.96
C ASN A 48 20.26 0.00 18.30
N GLU A 49 20.08 -0.64 17.15
CA GLU A 49 18.82 -0.69 16.43
C GLU A 49 17.82 -1.66 17.05
N ILE A 50 18.30 -2.70 17.76
CA ILE A 50 17.45 -3.64 18.50
C ILE A 50 16.61 -2.90 19.55
N THR A 51 17.22 -1.93 20.24
CA THR A 51 16.57 -1.15 21.31
C THR A 51 15.90 0.13 20.81
N ALA A 52 15.91 0.39 19.50
CA ALA A 52 15.32 1.60 18.95
C ALA A 52 13.78 1.53 18.99
N ASP A 53 13.14 2.66 19.27
CA ASP A 53 11.69 2.81 19.38
C ASP A 53 11.07 3.50 18.14
N ASP A 54 11.88 3.73 17.11
CA ASP A 54 11.54 4.46 15.89
C ASP A 54 11.31 3.54 14.67
N TRP A 55 11.05 2.25 14.92
CA TRP A 55 10.67 1.33 13.86
C TRP A 55 9.21 1.53 13.42
N GLU A 56 8.96 1.27 12.15
CA GLU A 56 7.64 1.32 11.55
C GLU A 56 7.51 0.33 10.39
N LEU A 57 6.26 -0.03 10.06
CA LEU A 57 5.96 -0.75 8.83
C LEU A 57 6.32 0.15 7.64
N TYR A 58 7.08 -0.39 6.70
CA TYR A 58 7.36 0.30 5.46
C TYR A 58 6.19 0.10 4.49
N GLU A 59 5.49 1.19 4.21
CA GLU A 59 4.51 1.24 3.13
C GLU A 59 5.23 1.66 1.85
N GLU A 60 5.12 0.83 0.81
CA GLU A 60 5.65 1.21 -0.50
C GLU A 60 4.96 2.49 -0.97
N PRO A 61 5.73 3.48 -1.48
CA PRO A 61 5.12 4.64 -2.10
C PRO A 61 4.26 4.15 -3.26
N ILE A 62 3.01 4.61 -3.27
CA ILE A 62 2.07 4.26 -4.34
C ILE A 62 2.59 4.88 -5.63
N ASP A 63 2.83 4.03 -6.64
CA ASP A 63 3.11 4.49 -7.99
C ASP A 63 1.81 5.01 -8.61
N TRP A 64 1.52 6.28 -8.35
CA TRP A 64 0.31 6.93 -8.83
C TRP A 64 0.22 7.00 -10.35
N GLN A 65 1.36 7.06 -11.05
CA GLN A 65 1.38 7.05 -12.50
C GLN A 65 0.90 5.70 -13.02
N TYR A 66 1.40 4.59 -12.45
CA TYR A 66 0.92 3.26 -12.77
C TYR A 66 -0.59 3.12 -12.53
N ILE A 67 -1.10 3.62 -11.40
CA ILE A 67 -2.52 3.60 -11.05
C ILE A 67 -3.38 4.31 -12.09
N ILE A 68 -2.94 5.48 -12.56
CA ILE A 68 -3.64 6.27 -13.58
C ILE A 68 -3.56 5.56 -14.94
N ASP A 69 -2.38 5.14 -15.37
CA ASP A 69 -2.13 4.53 -16.69
C ASP A 69 -2.91 3.23 -16.88
N HIS A 70 -3.03 2.43 -15.82
CA HIS A 70 -3.72 1.13 -15.85
C HIS A 70 -5.17 1.20 -15.37
N LYS A 71 -5.68 2.40 -15.05
CA LYS A 71 -7.03 2.61 -14.50
C LYS A 71 -7.31 1.65 -13.35
N CYS A 72 -6.42 1.58 -12.37
CA CYS A 72 -6.65 0.75 -11.19
C CYS A 72 -7.81 1.34 -10.36
N PRO A 73 -8.78 0.53 -9.91
CA PRO A 73 -9.84 1.02 -9.02
C PRO A 73 -9.24 1.61 -7.74
N CYS A 74 -9.82 2.71 -7.27
CA CYS A 74 -9.42 3.40 -6.06
C CYS A 74 -10.63 3.68 -5.17
N TRP A 75 -10.44 3.58 -3.86
CA TRP A 75 -11.34 4.14 -2.86
C TRP A 75 -11.06 5.64 -2.70
N PHE A 76 -12.10 6.46 -2.76
CA PHE A 76 -12.05 7.90 -2.52
C PHE A 76 -12.92 8.29 -1.33
N TRP A 77 -12.43 9.19 -0.48
CA TRP A 77 -13.16 9.69 0.69
C TRP A 77 -12.59 11.03 1.18
N ASP A 78 -13.41 11.81 1.90
CA ASP A 78 -12.99 13.10 2.45
C ASP A 78 -12.62 13.04 3.94
N TYR A 79 -13.56 12.64 4.79
CA TYR A 79 -13.43 12.74 6.25
C TYR A 79 -13.20 11.37 6.88
N ASP A 80 -14.20 10.51 6.81
CA ASP A 80 -14.14 9.14 7.30
C ASP A 80 -14.31 8.14 6.16
N PHE A 81 -13.93 6.90 6.43
CA PHE A 81 -14.07 5.81 5.47
C PHE A 81 -15.51 5.25 5.40
N SER A 82 -16.46 5.83 6.15
CA SER A 82 -17.87 5.42 6.17
C SER A 82 -18.60 5.89 4.91
N TYR A 83 -18.22 7.06 4.39
CA TYR A 83 -18.63 7.53 3.07
C TYR A 83 -17.46 7.50 2.10
N LYS A 84 -17.26 6.33 1.49
CA LYS A 84 -16.27 6.12 0.43
C LYS A 84 -16.94 5.69 -0.88
N VAL A 85 -16.33 6.05 -2.00
CA VAL A 85 -16.75 5.61 -3.33
C VAL A 85 -15.61 4.91 -4.04
N MET A 86 -15.92 3.91 -4.87
CA MET A 86 -14.95 3.25 -5.74
C MET A 86 -15.01 3.84 -7.14
N ARG A 87 -13.90 4.39 -7.63
CA ARG A 87 -13.76 5.01 -8.96
C ARG A 87 -12.34 4.87 -9.48
N PHE A 88 -12.06 5.40 -10.67
CA PHE A 88 -10.70 5.52 -11.18
C PHE A 88 -10.09 6.89 -10.87
N LEU A 89 -8.81 6.90 -10.50
CA LEU A 89 -8.02 8.12 -10.36
C LEU A 89 -7.66 8.68 -11.74
N ARG A 90 -7.89 9.97 -11.93
CA ARG A 90 -7.59 10.68 -13.17
C ARG A 90 -6.32 11.51 -13.08
N ASN A 91 -6.16 12.25 -11.99
CA ASN A 91 -5.01 13.13 -11.79
C ASN A 91 -4.76 13.40 -10.29
N ILE A 92 -3.55 13.85 -9.95
CA ILE A 92 -3.18 14.34 -8.62
C ILE A 92 -2.69 15.79 -8.73
N GLU A 93 -3.31 16.68 -7.96
CA GLU A 93 -2.99 18.10 -7.91
C GLU A 93 -2.46 18.46 -6.52
N ILE A 94 -1.13 18.43 -6.38
CA ILE A 94 -0.41 18.42 -5.08
C ILE A 94 -0.65 19.69 -4.24
N ASP A 95 -1.02 20.81 -4.87
CA ASP A 95 -1.23 22.10 -4.20
C ASP A 95 -2.67 22.33 -3.69
N LEU A 96 -3.52 21.30 -3.71
CA LEU A 96 -4.91 21.39 -3.26
C LEU A 96 -5.16 20.64 -1.95
N ASN A 97 -6.07 21.19 -1.12
CA ASN A 97 -6.61 20.51 0.07
C ASN A 97 -7.36 19.19 -0.27
N ARG A 98 -7.69 18.99 -1.54
CA ARG A 98 -8.32 17.79 -2.11
C ARG A 98 -7.56 17.40 -3.38
N PRO A 99 -6.41 16.74 -3.27
CA PRO A 99 -5.49 16.62 -4.39
C PRO A 99 -5.93 15.55 -5.40
N PHE A 100 -6.84 14.63 -5.04
CA PHE A 100 -7.17 13.49 -5.89
C PHE A 100 -8.40 13.78 -6.74
N LEU A 101 -8.21 13.86 -8.07
CA LEU A 101 -9.29 14.04 -9.05
C LEU A 101 -9.72 12.67 -9.58
N ASP A 102 -10.99 12.33 -9.42
CA ASP A 102 -11.55 11.10 -10.00
C ASP A 102 -11.98 11.27 -11.47
N GLU A 103 -12.34 10.16 -12.11
CA GLU A 103 -12.85 10.14 -13.49
C GLU A 103 -14.11 11.00 -13.71
N ASN A 104 -14.89 11.25 -12.66
CA ASN A 104 -16.12 12.05 -12.67
C ASN A 104 -15.85 13.53 -12.38
N HIS A 105 -14.59 13.97 -12.43
CA HIS A 105 -14.18 15.34 -12.13
C HIS A 105 -14.48 15.79 -10.68
N SER A 106 -14.60 14.87 -9.74
CA SER A 106 -14.75 15.19 -8.32
C SER A 106 -13.40 15.15 -7.60
N TYR A 107 -13.18 16.13 -6.71
CA TYR A 107 -11.97 16.24 -5.91
C TYR A 107 -12.15 15.66 -4.51
N TRP A 108 -11.19 14.86 -4.09
CA TRP A 108 -11.19 14.12 -2.84
C TRP A 108 -9.95 14.40 -2.01
N LYS A 109 -10.11 14.41 -0.69
CA LYS A 109 -8.95 14.51 0.23
C LYS A 109 -8.07 13.27 0.19
N ASN A 110 -8.67 12.10 0.02
CA ASN A 110 -7.95 10.84 0.11
C ASN A 110 -8.28 9.93 -1.06
N CYS A 111 -7.28 9.16 -1.47
CA CYS A 111 -7.37 8.11 -2.46
C CYS A 111 -6.52 6.92 -2.01
N ARG A 112 -7.00 5.70 -2.24
CA ARG A 112 -6.20 4.48 -2.06
C ARG A 112 -6.55 3.46 -3.14
N PRO A 113 -5.58 2.92 -3.89
CA PRO A 113 -5.80 1.77 -4.77
C PRO A 113 -6.47 0.61 -4.03
N VAL A 114 -7.47 0.03 -4.67
CA VAL A 114 -8.21 -1.13 -4.18
C VAL A 114 -7.31 -2.35 -4.26
N ARG A 115 -7.22 -3.11 -3.17
CA ARG A 115 -6.49 -4.38 -3.14
C ARG A 115 -7.37 -5.54 -3.60
N ARG A 116 -6.74 -6.59 -4.10
CA ARG A 116 -7.41 -7.74 -4.70
C ARG A 116 -8.37 -8.46 -3.74
N ASP A 117 -8.03 -8.49 -2.46
CA ASP A 117 -8.82 -9.10 -1.39
C ASP A 117 -10.04 -8.25 -0.98
N GLU A 118 -10.15 -7.01 -1.45
CA GLU A 118 -11.26 -6.11 -1.12
C GLU A 118 -12.41 -6.14 -2.14
N VAL A 119 -12.19 -6.71 -3.33
CA VAL A 119 -13.16 -6.70 -4.42
C VAL A 119 -13.23 -8.05 -5.11
N THR A 120 -14.45 -8.46 -5.44
CA THR A 120 -14.70 -9.60 -6.32
C THR A 120 -15.15 -9.04 -7.66
N PHE A 121 -14.40 -9.34 -8.71
CA PHE A 121 -14.83 -9.00 -10.07
C PHE A 121 -16.01 -9.89 -10.44
N TYR A 122 -17.01 -9.28 -11.07
CA TYR A 122 -18.08 -10.05 -11.68
C TYR A 122 -17.51 -10.85 -12.86
N GLU A 123 -17.74 -12.15 -12.86
CA GLU A 123 -17.44 -13.03 -14.00
C GLU A 123 -18.78 -13.36 -14.68
N ASP A 124 -18.86 -13.16 -15.99
CA ASP A 124 -20.05 -13.52 -16.77
C ASP A 124 -20.37 -15.00 -16.54
N ARG A 125 -21.60 -15.28 -16.10
CA ARG A 125 -22.09 -16.66 -16.09
C ARG A 125 -22.21 -17.11 -17.53
N LYS A 126 -21.32 -18.00 -17.97
CA LYS A 126 -21.58 -18.84 -19.13
C LYS A 126 -22.74 -19.74 -18.76
N ASP A 127 -23.96 -19.26 -18.95
CA ASP A 127 -25.13 -20.12 -18.94
C ASP A 127 -24.90 -21.15 -20.05
N ASP A 128 -24.51 -22.35 -19.65
CA ASP A 128 -24.60 -23.54 -20.49
C ASP A 128 -26.05 -23.64 -20.94
N LYS A 129 -26.34 -23.09 -22.13
CA LYS A 129 -27.51 -23.47 -22.92
C LYS A 129 -27.34 -24.94 -23.27
N GLN A 130 -27.63 -25.80 -22.30
CA GLN A 130 -27.93 -27.20 -22.56
C GLN A 130 -29.11 -27.20 -23.51
N LYS A 131 -28.77 -27.53 -24.76
CA LYS A 131 -29.68 -28.02 -25.77
C LYS A 131 -30.60 -29.07 -25.12
N SER A 132 -31.89 -28.81 -25.14
CA SER A 132 -32.92 -29.84 -25.27
C SER A 132 -34.03 -29.33 -26.16
#